data_AF-A0A5C9A4I8-F1
#
_entry.id   AF-A0A5C9A4I8-F1
#
_cell.length_a   1.000
_cell.length_b   1.000
_cell.length_c   1.000
_cell.angle_alpha   90.00
_cell.angle_beta   90.00
_cell.angle_gamma   90.00
#
_symmetry.space_group_name_H-M   'P 1'
#
loop_
_entity.id
_entity.type
_entity.pdbx_description
1 polymer ?
#
loop_
_entity_poly.entity_id
_entity_poly.type
_entity_poly.pdbx_seq_one_letter_code
_entity_poly.pdbx_strand_id
1 'polypeptide(L)'
;MSLLPLNQTAALDISPAPGDYAVKLLRDLGFNGFPFSTNRASHPATRMVDSGFLALTGDGLGDPVICPVPLASCADDALTVFRALTGVPVLRGIEGAELLTERAAVMGLARNGDQSTTGHCRLLATWDGTIGLNLARESDWELLPAWIECAVERGDWSSLAAHLATVPSGAILGRGRELGLALADATIIPDALSHWMRTTSFAAAPLALRRRRPRVIDLSSLWAGPLCSRLWQAAGAEVVKVESTQRPDGARSGSAAFFERLNGGKVCVSLDLHTPEGQQALRELILGQIWFWRLPVQGPCARLASLPRTCSPSGPG
;
A
#
# COMPACT_ATOMS: atom_id res chain seq x y z
N MET A 1 -14.30 17.79 21.79
CA MET A 1 -14.58 18.76 20.71
C MET A 1 -14.96 17.94 19.48
N SER A 2 -16.25 17.91 19.13
CA SER A 2 -16.82 17.09 18.05
C SER A 2 -16.40 17.65 16.69
N LEU A 3 -15.27 17.17 16.16
CA LEU A 3 -14.63 17.68 14.94
C LEU A 3 -14.96 16.89 13.65
N LEU A 4 -16.09 16.18 13.59
CA LEU A 4 -16.55 15.62 12.32
C LEU A 4 -17.99 16.05 12.04
N PRO A 5 -18.22 17.26 11.52
CA PRO A 5 -19.50 17.58 10.91
C PRO A 5 -19.74 16.63 9.73
N LEU A 6 -20.80 15.83 9.82
CA LEU A 6 -21.74 15.41 8.75
C LEU A 6 -21.25 15.15 7.30
N ASN A 7 -19.97 14.85 7.05
CA ASN A 7 -19.43 14.52 5.72
C ASN A 7 -18.90 13.07 5.66
N GLN A 8 -19.72 12.11 6.08
CA GLN A 8 -19.33 10.71 6.27
C GLN A 8 -19.06 9.91 4.97
N THR A 9 -19.14 10.52 3.79
CA THR A 9 -19.02 9.80 2.51
C THR A 9 -18.22 10.54 1.42
N ALA A 10 -17.74 11.77 1.68
CA ALA A 10 -17.12 12.61 0.65
C ALA A 10 -15.81 12.04 0.06
N ALA A 11 -15.02 11.31 0.87
CA ALA A 11 -13.72 10.79 0.42
C ALA A 11 -13.84 9.59 -0.55
N LEU A 12 -14.90 8.80 -0.46
CA LEU A 12 -15.11 7.62 -1.32
C LEU A 12 -16.24 7.79 -2.33
N ASP A 13 -17.10 8.81 -2.19
CA ASP A 13 -18.29 9.05 -3.02
C ASP A 13 -19.17 7.79 -3.18
N ILE A 14 -19.36 7.08 -2.07
CA ILE A 14 -20.23 5.90 -1.98
C ILE A 14 -21.20 6.06 -0.81
N SER A 15 -22.39 5.48 -0.94
CA SER A 15 -23.23 5.25 0.23
C SER A 15 -22.57 4.14 1.09
N PRO A 16 -22.87 4.07 2.40
CA PRO A 16 -22.28 3.07 3.27
C PRO A 16 -22.82 1.65 3.02
N ALA A 17 -23.61 1.40 1.97
CA ALA A 17 -24.17 0.09 1.71
C ALA A 17 -23.09 -0.92 1.23
N PRO A 18 -23.12 -2.18 1.74
CA PRO A 18 -22.22 -3.23 1.26
C PRO A 18 -22.33 -3.43 -0.26
N GLY A 19 -21.19 -3.45 -0.96
CA GLY A 19 -21.14 -3.62 -2.41
C GLY A 19 -21.13 -2.34 -3.23
N ASP A 20 -21.43 -1.18 -2.65
CA ASP A 20 -21.40 0.10 -3.39
C ASP A 20 -19.98 0.42 -3.88
N TYR A 21 -18.95 0.08 -3.09
CA TYR A 21 -17.56 0.27 -3.49
C TYR A 21 -17.17 -0.65 -4.62
N ALA A 22 -17.63 -1.90 -4.64
CA ALA A 22 -17.38 -2.82 -5.75
C ALA A 22 -17.94 -2.30 -7.08
N VAL A 23 -19.17 -1.79 -7.07
CA VAL A 23 -19.82 -1.20 -8.25
C VAL A 23 -19.07 0.05 -8.72
N LYS A 24 -18.69 0.94 -7.79
CA LYS A 24 -17.89 2.11 -8.10
C LYS A 24 -16.54 1.73 -8.71
N LEU A 25 -15.84 0.77 -8.11
CA LEU A 25 -14.54 0.29 -8.58
C LEU A 25 -14.64 -0.28 -10.00
N LEU A 26 -15.63 -1.12 -10.30
CA LEU A 26 -15.84 -1.63 -11.65
C LEU A 26 -16.08 -0.52 -12.67
N ARG A 27 -16.87 0.50 -12.31
CA ARG A 27 -17.12 1.68 -13.15
C ARG A 27 -15.84 2.47 -13.41
N ASP A 28 -15.08 2.77 -12.37
CA ASP A 28 -13.82 3.53 -12.45
C ASP A 28 -12.76 2.79 -13.27
N LEU A 29 -12.76 1.45 -13.21
CA LEU A 29 -11.88 0.59 -14.02
C LEU A 29 -12.38 0.42 -15.47
N GLY A 30 -13.55 0.96 -15.83
CA GLY A 30 -14.13 0.87 -17.18
C GLY A 30 -14.90 -0.41 -17.48
N PHE A 31 -15.20 -1.24 -16.48
CA PHE A 31 -15.96 -2.49 -16.60
C PHE A 31 -17.48 -2.27 -16.42
N ASN A 32 -18.03 -1.28 -17.12
CA ASN A 32 -19.45 -0.95 -17.06
C ASN A 32 -20.31 -2.13 -17.55
N GLY A 33 -21.30 -2.54 -16.75
CA GLY A 33 -22.19 -3.66 -17.07
C GLY A 33 -21.54 -5.05 -16.95
N PHE A 34 -20.35 -5.14 -16.34
CA PHE A 34 -19.73 -6.43 -16.04
C PHE A 34 -20.65 -7.27 -15.12
N PRO A 35 -20.92 -8.54 -15.46
CA PRO A 35 -21.80 -9.39 -14.67
C PRO A 35 -21.19 -9.64 -13.29
N PHE A 36 -21.70 -8.94 -12.29
CA PHE A 36 -21.19 -8.96 -10.93
C PHE A 36 -22.35 -8.97 -9.95
N SER A 37 -22.33 -9.91 -9.02
CA SER A 37 -23.22 -9.91 -7.86
C SER A 37 -22.42 -9.51 -6.64
N THR A 38 -22.81 -8.41 -5.99
CA THR A 38 -22.33 -8.13 -4.65
C THR A 38 -22.91 -9.18 -3.71
N ASN A 39 -22.07 -9.85 -2.93
CA ASN A 39 -22.59 -10.55 -1.78
C ASN A 39 -22.96 -9.45 -0.77
N ARG A 40 -24.24 -9.27 -0.46
CA ARG A 40 -24.68 -8.28 0.52
C ARG A 40 -24.23 -8.75 1.90
N ALA A 41 -22.99 -8.42 2.24
CA ALA A 41 -22.36 -8.74 3.49
C ALA A 41 -23.07 -8.07 4.67
N SER A 42 -22.64 -8.48 5.87
CA SER A 42 -22.98 -7.89 7.17
C SER A 42 -22.95 -6.35 7.14
N HIS A 43 -23.76 -5.71 7.99
CA HIS A 43 -23.74 -4.26 8.17
C HIS A 43 -22.29 -3.75 8.37
N PRO A 44 -21.86 -2.62 7.77
CA PRO A 44 -20.46 -2.17 7.81
C PRO A 44 -19.88 -2.06 9.22
N ALA A 45 -20.69 -1.60 10.19
CA ALA A 45 -20.28 -1.54 11.60
C ALA A 45 -19.99 -2.94 12.17
N THR A 46 -20.82 -3.95 11.88
CA THR A 46 -20.57 -5.34 12.27
C THR A 46 -19.30 -5.86 11.59
N ARG A 47 -19.12 -5.55 10.30
CA ARG A 47 -17.93 -5.99 9.56
C ARG A 47 -16.63 -5.36 10.08
N MET A 48 -16.71 -4.14 10.58
CA MET A 48 -15.60 -3.46 11.26
C MET A 48 -15.23 -4.17 12.58
N VAL A 49 -16.22 -4.66 13.33
CA VAL A 49 -15.97 -5.43 14.56
C VAL A 49 -15.34 -6.78 14.23
N ASP A 50 -15.94 -7.54 13.32
CA ASP A 50 -15.52 -8.90 12.98
C ASP A 50 -14.09 -8.95 12.39
N SER A 51 -13.68 -7.90 11.68
CA SER A 51 -12.32 -7.79 11.12
C SER A 51 -11.27 -7.36 12.15
N GLY A 52 -11.67 -6.99 13.38
CA GLY A 52 -10.79 -6.40 14.38
C GLY A 52 -10.42 -4.94 14.11
N PHE A 53 -10.99 -4.32 13.07
CA PHE A 53 -10.66 -2.94 12.71
C PHE A 53 -11.10 -1.94 13.77
N LEU A 54 -12.22 -2.21 14.47
CA LEU A 54 -12.67 -1.39 15.60
C LEU A 54 -11.61 -1.29 16.72
N ALA A 55 -10.82 -2.34 16.96
CA ALA A 55 -9.79 -2.30 18.00
C ALA A 55 -8.66 -1.29 17.71
N LEU A 56 -8.56 -0.82 16.44
CA LEU A 56 -7.50 0.07 15.95
C LEU A 56 -7.93 1.53 15.87
N THR A 57 -9.17 1.86 16.24
CA THR A 57 -9.72 3.22 16.14
C THR A 57 -10.12 3.77 17.51
N GLY A 58 -9.89 5.07 17.72
CA GLY A 58 -10.14 5.76 18.99
C GLY A 58 -8.87 5.97 19.83
N ASP A 59 -9.06 6.55 21.01
CA ASP A 59 -7.97 6.85 21.94
C ASP A 59 -7.40 5.57 22.56
N GLY A 60 -6.09 5.56 22.84
CA GLY A 60 -5.38 4.38 23.36
C GLY A 60 -5.95 3.85 24.69
N LEU A 61 -6.42 4.76 25.54
CA LEU A 61 -7.05 4.44 26.84
C LEU A 61 -8.58 4.57 26.83
N GLY A 62 -9.16 5.04 25.73
CA GLY A 62 -10.59 5.28 25.58
C GLY A 62 -11.34 4.11 24.94
N ASP A 63 -12.66 4.28 24.85
CA ASP A 63 -13.51 3.34 24.12
C ASP A 63 -13.19 3.37 22.62
N PRO A 64 -13.27 2.21 21.93
CA PRO A 64 -13.12 2.16 20.49
C PRO A 64 -14.16 3.04 19.78
N VAL A 65 -13.74 3.70 18.70
CA VAL A 65 -14.61 4.61 17.93
C VAL A 65 -14.92 4.02 16.57
N ILE A 66 -16.19 3.97 16.18
CA ILE A 66 -16.59 3.52 14.84
C ILE A 66 -16.01 4.46 13.78
N CYS A 67 -15.32 3.90 12.79
CA CYS A 67 -14.89 4.66 11.62
C CYS A 67 -16.13 4.97 10.77
N PRO A 68 -16.39 6.25 10.44
CA PRO A 68 -17.55 6.62 9.62
C PRO A 68 -17.44 6.11 8.18
N VAL A 69 -16.24 5.72 7.74
CA VAL A 69 -15.97 5.19 6.41
C VAL A 69 -15.94 3.65 6.48
N PRO A 70 -16.67 2.92 5.61
CA PRO A 70 -16.78 1.46 5.68
C PRO A 70 -15.55 0.74 5.08
N LEU A 71 -14.34 1.06 5.57
CA LEU A 71 -13.07 0.60 5.00
C LEU A 71 -12.92 -0.93 4.96
N ALA A 72 -13.40 -1.62 6.00
CA ALA A 72 -13.40 -3.09 6.04
C ALA A 72 -14.25 -3.68 4.91
N SER A 73 -15.47 -3.18 4.72
CA SER A 73 -16.35 -3.58 3.61
C SER A 73 -15.76 -3.20 2.24
N CYS A 74 -15.12 -2.04 2.13
CA CYS A 74 -14.45 -1.62 0.89
C CYS A 74 -13.30 -2.57 0.53
N ALA A 75 -12.55 -3.07 1.52
CA ALA A 75 -11.48 -4.03 1.28
C ALA A 75 -12.03 -5.38 0.78
N ASP A 76 -13.14 -5.85 1.35
CA ASP A 76 -13.85 -7.05 0.85
C ASP A 76 -14.34 -6.86 -0.59
N ASP A 77 -14.95 -5.71 -0.87
CA ASP A 77 -15.43 -5.33 -2.21
C ASP A 77 -14.28 -5.31 -3.22
N ALA A 78 -13.14 -4.71 -2.87
CA ALA A 78 -11.95 -4.68 -3.72
C ALA A 78 -11.43 -6.08 -4.04
N LEU A 79 -11.33 -6.96 -3.04
CA LEU A 79 -10.88 -8.33 -3.23
C LEU A 79 -11.89 -9.15 -4.06
N THR A 80 -13.19 -8.92 -3.86
CA THR A 80 -14.27 -9.57 -4.62
C THR A 80 -14.25 -9.15 -6.08
N VAL A 81 -14.09 -7.86 -6.38
CA VAL A 81 -13.91 -7.35 -7.74
C VAL A 81 -12.66 -7.95 -8.38
N PHE A 82 -11.55 -8.01 -7.64
CA PHE A 82 -10.31 -8.61 -8.14
C PHE A 82 -10.48 -10.10 -8.48
N ARG A 83 -11.14 -10.88 -7.62
CA ARG A 83 -11.50 -12.29 -7.90
C ARG A 83 -12.37 -12.42 -9.15
N ALA A 84 -13.36 -11.55 -9.31
CA ALA A 84 -14.27 -11.59 -10.44
C ALA A 84 -13.58 -11.24 -11.76
N LEU A 85 -12.74 -10.21 -11.79
CA LEU A 85 -12.00 -9.79 -12.98
C LEU A 85 -10.90 -10.79 -13.39
N THR A 86 -10.27 -11.44 -12.41
CA THR A 86 -9.24 -12.46 -12.70
C THR A 86 -9.85 -13.83 -13.01
N GLY A 87 -11.08 -14.11 -12.57
CA GLY A 87 -11.70 -15.44 -12.65
C GLY A 87 -10.99 -16.49 -11.80
N VAL A 88 -10.10 -16.08 -10.89
CA VAL A 88 -9.31 -16.97 -10.03
C VAL A 88 -9.76 -16.81 -8.58
N PRO A 89 -9.99 -17.91 -7.85
CA PRO A 89 -10.28 -17.85 -6.42
C PRO A 89 -9.00 -17.54 -5.64
N VAL A 90 -8.53 -16.30 -5.72
CA VAL A 90 -7.29 -15.85 -5.06
C VAL A 90 -7.44 -15.86 -3.54
N LEU A 91 -6.39 -16.33 -2.85
CA LEU A 91 -6.32 -16.42 -1.39
C LEU A 91 -7.61 -16.99 -0.77
N ARG A 92 -7.94 -18.25 -1.10
CA ARG A 92 -9.18 -18.89 -0.63
C ARG A 92 -9.30 -18.85 0.90
N GLY A 93 -10.49 -18.48 1.38
CA GLY A 93 -10.79 -18.40 2.80
C GLY A 93 -10.19 -17.20 3.52
N ILE A 94 -9.61 -16.24 2.78
CA ILE A 94 -9.17 -14.95 3.33
C ILE A 94 -10.07 -13.87 2.76
N GLU A 95 -10.56 -12.99 3.63
CA GLU A 95 -11.37 -11.85 3.23
C GLU A 95 -10.55 -10.55 3.20
N GLY A 96 -11.02 -9.56 2.43
CA GLY A 96 -10.30 -8.29 2.26
C GLY A 96 -10.16 -7.52 3.57
N ALA A 97 -11.21 -7.54 4.40
CA ALA A 97 -11.21 -6.93 5.72
C ALA A 97 -10.16 -7.57 6.67
N GLU A 98 -9.88 -8.86 6.54
CA GLU A 98 -8.85 -9.53 7.33
C GLU A 98 -7.44 -9.08 6.89
N LEU A 99 -7.23 -8.94 5.58
CA LEU A 99 -5.97 -8.41 5.04
C LEU A 99 -5.72 -6.95 5.47
N LEU A 100 -6.78 -6.17 5.70
CA LEU A 100 -6.69 -4.79 6.17
C LEU A 100 -6.09 -4.70 7.58
N THR A 101 -6.44 -5.64 8.47
CA THR A 101 -6.06 -5.63 9.89
C THR A 101 -4.93 -6.60 10.23
N GLU A 102 -4.56 -7.48 9.30
CA GLU A 102 -3.55 -8.52 9.47
C GLU A 102 -2.23 -7.98 10.05
N ARG A 103 -1.80 -6.77 9.65
CA ARG A 103 -0.57 -6.17 10.18
C ARG A 103 -0.63 -5.95 11.67
N ALA A 104 -1.73 -5.35 12.11
CA ALA A 104 -1.92 -5.02 13.50
C ALA A 104 -2.00 -6.29 14.35
N ALA A 105 -2.69 -7.32 13.85
CA ALA A 105 -2.75 -8.61 14.51
C ALA A 105 -1.36 -9.28 14.65
N VAL A 106 -0.57 -9.32 13.57
CA VAL A 106 0.76 -9.94 13.57
C VAL A 106 1.76 -9.19 14.46
N MET A 107 1.66 -7.87 14.50
CA MET A 107 2.61 -7.01 15.22
C MET A 107 2.12 -6.59 16.61
N GLY A 108 0.94 -7.02 17.04
CA GLY A 108 0.35 -6.63 18.33
C GLY A 108 0.08 -5.12 18.44
N LEU A 109 -0.29 -4.48 17.33
CA LEU A 109 -0.51 -3.04 17.29
C LEU A 109 -1.92 -2.70 17.80
N ALA A 110 -2.02 -1.58 18.50
CA ALA A 110 -3.26 -1.09 19.10
C ALA A 110 -3.54 0.36 18.72
N ARG A 111 -4.79 0.78 18.86
CA ARG A 111 -5.20 2.18 18.70
C ARG A 111 -4.39 3.12 19.58
N ASN A 112 -4.13 4.32 19.09
CA ASN A 112 -3.30 5.30 19.80
C ASN A 112 -3.75 6.75 19.55
N GLY A 113 -5.06 6.98 19.47
CA GLY A 113 -5.64 8.32 19.36
C GLY A 113 -5.15 9.09 18.14
N ASP A 114 -4.43 10.18 18.40
CA ASP A 114 -3.85 11.08 17.40
C ASP A 114 -2.59 10.53 16.70
N GLN A 115 -2.18 9.30 17.03
CA GLN A 115 -0.98 8.67 16.47
C GLN A 115 -1.34 7.39 15.70
N SER A 116 -0.53 7.09 14.67
CA SER A 116 -0.59 5.78 14.05
C SER A 116 -0.21 4.69 15.07
N THR A 117 -0.67 3.47 14.81
CA THR A 117 -0.43 2.32 15.70
C THR A 117 1.05 1.93 15.81
N THR A 118 1.91 2.46 14.93
CA THR A 118 3.38 2.33 15.01
C THR A 118 4.07 3.54 15.64
N GLY A 119 3.34 4.60 15.99
CA GLY A 119 3.86 5.81 16.66
C GLY A 119 4.65 6.79 15.78
N HIS A 120 4.82 6.51 14.49
CA HIS A 120 5.64 7.33 13.59
C HIS A 120 4.85 8.46 12.90
N CYS A 121 3.53 8.32 12.79
CA CYS A 121 2.66 9.36 12.24
C CYS A 121 1.80 9.94 13.35
N ARG A 122 1.65 11.27 13.38
CA ARG A 122 0.84 12.00 14.36
C ARG A 122 0.01 13.09 13.71
N LEU A 123 -1.17 13.34 14.27
CA LEU A 123 -1.94 14.55 14.03
C LEU A 123 -1.41 15.64 14.99
N LEU A 124 -0.97 16.77 14.44
CA LEU A 124 -0.37 17.86 15.20
C LEU A 124 -1.14 19.16 14.91
N ALA A 125 -1.52 19.86 15.98
CA ALA A 125 -2.16 21.15 15.86
C ALA A 125 -1.17 22.19 15.31
N THR A 126 -1.72 23.07 14.49
CA THR A 126 -1.06 24.28 14.00
C THR A 126 -1.84 25.50 14.47
N TRP A 127 -1.37 26.71 14.16
CA TRP A 127 -2.08 27.93 14.58
C TRP A 127 -3.52 28.01 14.03
N ASP A 128 -3.75 27.53 12.81
CA ASP A 128 -5.01 27.65 12.07
C ASP A 128 -5.64 26.30 11.68
N GLY A 129 -5.05 25.17 12.08
CA GLY A 129 -5.52 23.86 11.62
C GLY A 129 -4.85 22.66 12.30
N THR A 130 -4.74 21.58 11.55
CA THR A 130 -4.11 20.33 12.00
C THR A 130 -3.43 19.68 10.80
N ILE A 131 -2.22 19.21 11.00
CA ILE A 131 -1.48 18.45 9.99
C ILE A 131 -1.29 17.00 10.43
N GLY A 132 -1.26 16.08 9.47
CA GLY A 132 -0.71 14.75 9.66
C GLY A 132 0.77 14.77 9.29
N LEU A 133 1.65 14.34 10.19
CA LEU A 133 3.10 14.29 9.98
C LEU A 133 3.61 12.87 10.25
N ASN A 134 4.34 12.29 9.30
CA ASN A 134 4.98 10.98 9.45
C ASN A 134 6.51 11.09 9.43
N LEU A 135 7.14 10.85 10.58
CA LEU A 135 8.59 10.79 10.78
C LEU A 135 9.01 9.34 11.03
N ALA A 136 9.06 8.54 9.97
CA ALA A 136 9.31 7.10 10.06
C ALA A 136 10.79 6.72 9.93
N ARG A 137 11.63 7.66 9.50
CA ARG A 137 13.05 7.45 9.23
C ARG A 137 13.88 8.42 10.04
N GLU A 138 15.09 8.00 10.35
CA GLU A 138 16.11 8.84 10.96
C GLU A 138 16.34 10.14 10.16
N SER A 139 16.46 10.03 8.84
CA SER A 139 16.61 11.16 7.93
C SER A 139 15.44 12.15 7.98
N ASP A 140 14.24 11.73 8.38
CA ASP A 140 13.09 12.64 8.48
C ASP A 140 13.29 13.63 9.64
N TRP A 141 13.95 13.18 10.73
CA TRP A 141 14.28 14.02 11.89
C TRP A 141 15.39 15.02 11.59
N GLU A 142 16.33 14.66 10.72
CA GLU A 142 17.44 15.52 10.30
C GLU A 142 16.95 16.73 9.49
N LEU A 143 15.77 16.64 8.89
CA LEU A 143 15.15 17.74 8.14
C LEU A 143 14.43 18.76 9.03
N LEU A 144 14.15 18.46 10.31
CA LEU A 144 13.36 19.35 11.17
C LEU A 144 13.98 20.74 11.31
N PRO A 145 15.29 20.93 11.55
CA PRO A 145 15.86 22.28 11.69
C PRO A 145 15.66 23.15 10.46
N ALA A 146 15.74 22.57 9.26
CA ALA A 146 15.45 23.28 8.02
C ALA A 146 13.94 23.50 7.82
N TRP A 147 13.11 22.56 8.28
CA TRP A 147 11.67 22.61 8.10
C TRP A 147 10.97 23.61 9.04
N ILE A 148 11.33 23.65 10.32
CA ILE A 148 10.68 24.52 11.31
C ILE A 148 11.56 25.68 11.76
N GLU A 149 12.74 25.85 11.15
CA GLU A 149 13.70 26.92 11.46
C GLU A 149 14.09 26.96 12.96
N CYS A 150 14.04 25.80 13.61
CA CYS A 150 14.29 25.64 15.04
C CYS A 150 14.96 24.29 15.31
N ALA A 151 15.89 24.26 16.25
CA ALA A 151 16.51 23.01 16.68
C ALA A 151 15.49 22.20 17.50
N VAL A 152 15.27 20.95 17.10
CA VAL A 152 14.45 19.99 17.85
C VAL A 152 15.23 18.69 17.96
N GLU A 153 15.32 18.18 19.18
CA GLU A 153 15.97 16.90 19.43
C GLU A 153 15.18 15.75 18.82
N ARG A 154 15.90 14.70 18.42
CA ARG A 154 15.27 13.51 17.85
C ARG A 154 14.32 12.88 18.87
N GLY A 155 13.09 12.62 18.44
CA GLY A 155 12.06 12.00 19.27
C GLY A 155 11.32 12.99 20.17
N ASP A 156 11.73 14.26 20.21
CA ASP A 156 11.04 15.30 20.99
C ASP A 156 9.80 15.83 20.25
N TRP A 157 8.76 14.99 20.26
CA TRP A 157 7.46 15.33 19.71
C TRP A 157 6.77 16.46 20.47
N SER A 158 7.07 16.65 21.75
CA SER A 158 6.43 17.67 22.59
C SER A 158 6.88 19.06 22.18
N SER A 159 8.19 19.27 22.01
CA SER A 159 8.72 20.55 21.51
C SER A 159 8.30 20.82 20.08
N LEU A 160 8.28 19.78 19.23
CA LEU A 160 7.78 19.91 17.86
C LEU A 160 6.31 20.36 17.84
N ALA A 161 5.43 19.71 18.60
CA ALA A 161 4.02 20.06 18.68
C ALA A 161 3.81 21.49 19.20
N ALA A 162 4.55 21.89 20.24
CA ALA A 162 4.48 23.25 20.79
C ALA A 162 4.89 24.31 19.76
N HIS A 163 5.94 24.05 18.98
CA HIS A 163 6.36 24.96 17.92
C HIS A 163 5.30 25.06 16.82
N LEU A 164 4.85 23.92 16.29
CA LEU A 164 3.88 23.89 15.18
C LEU A 164 2.56 24.59 15.53
N ALA A 165 2.11 24.49 16.78
CA ALA A 165 0.91 25.18 17.27
C ALA A 165 0.97 26.72 17.14
N THR A 166 2.15 27.30 16.93
CA THR A 166 2.34 28.76 16.78
C THR A 166 2.49 29.21 15.33
N VAL A 167 2.52 28.28 14.37
CA VAL A 167 2.81 28.57 12.95
C VAL A 167 1.59 28.25 12.06
N PRO A 168 1.28 29.06 11.04
CA PRO A 168 0.22 28.76 10.08
C PRO A 168 0.51 27.47 9.28
N SER A 169 -0.52 26.65 9.05
CA SER A 169 -0.41 25.36 8.35
C SER A 169 0.20 25.49 6.97
N GLY A 170 -0.21 26.51 6.21
CA GLY A 170 0.26 26.71 4.84
C GLY A 170 1.77 26.87 4.72
N ALA A 171 2.39 27.59 5.67
CA ALA A 171 3.83 27.84 5.67
C ALA A 171 4.64 26.54 5.90
N ILE A 172 4.25 25.76 6.93
CA ILE A 172 4.93 24.50 7.24
C ILE A 172 4.64 23.42 6.19
N LEU A 173 3.44 23.39 5.60
CA LEU A 173 3.10 22.44 4.54
C LEU A 173 3.90 22.71 3.28
N GLY A 174 4.04 23.97 2.88
CA GLY A 174 4.84 24.38 1.72
C GLY A 174 6.29 23.93 1.86
N ARG A 175 6.96 24.38 2.93
CA ARG A 175 8.38 24.06 3.18
C ARG A 175 8.62 22.57 3.38
N GLY A 176 7.75 21.88 4.12
CA GLY A 176 7.90 20.45 4.35
C GLY A 176 7.81 19.64 3.07
N ARG A 177 6.94 20.04 2.11
CA ARG A 177 6.85 19.41 0.79
C ARG A 177 8.12 19.60 -0.04
N GLU A 178 8.71 20.80 -0.02
CA GLU A 178 9.98 21.09 -0.71
C GLU A 178 11.13 20.22 -0.17
N LEU A 179 11.13 19.96 1.13
CA LEU A 179 12.10 19.08 1.80
C LEU A 179 11.80 17.59 1.63
N GLY A 180 10.67 17.23 0.99
CA GLY A 180 10.26 15.84 0.79
C GLY A 180 9.76 15.13 2.05
N LEU A 181 9.35 15.88 3.08
CA LEU A 181 8.72 15.31 4.27
C LEU A 181 7.34 14.73 3.94
N ALA A 182 6.96 13.67 4.66
CA ALA A 182 5.64 13.07 4.55
C ALA A 182 4.66 13.79 5.48
N LEU A 183 4.02 14.85 4.98
CA LEU A 183 2.99 15.59 5.70
C LEU A 183 1.82 16.02 4.82
N ALA A 184 0.65 16.18 5.43
CA ALA A 184 -0.57 16.64 4.78
C ALA A 184 -1.41 17.50 5.72
N ASP A 185 -2.25 18.36 5.15
CA ASP A 185 -3.32 19.00 5.90
C ASP A 185 -4.34 17.93 6.31
N ALA A 186 -4.58 17.77 7.61
CA ALA A 186 -5.51 16.77 8.14
C ALA A 186 -6.94 17.28 8.26
N THR A 187 -7.17 18.56 7.96
CA THR A 187 -8.50 19.18 7.98
C THR A 187 -9.18 19.15 6.62
N ILE A 188 -8.41 18.93 5.56
CA ILE A 188 -8.91 18.86 4.19
C ILE A 188 -9.17 17.40 3.80
N ILE A 189 -10.43 17.07 3.58
CA ILE A 189 -10.81 15.86 2.87
C ILE A 189 -10.74 16.20 1.37
N PRO A 190 -9.87 15.54 0.58
CA PRO A 190 -9.85 15.77 -0.86
C PRO A 190 -11.23 15.49 -1.45
N ASP A 191 -11.71 16.37 -2.32
CA ASP A 191 -12.86 16.05 -3.17
C ASP A 191 -12.55 14.75 -3.92
N ALA A 192 -13.57 13.87 -4.03
CA ALA A 192 -13.45 12.54 -4.60
C ALA A 192 -12.51 12.55 -5.82
N LEU A 193 -11.46 11.72 -5.79
CA LEU A 193 -10.46 11.66 -6.86
C LEU A 193 -11.14 11.22 -8.17
N SER A 194 -11.64 12.16 -8.96
CA SER A 194 -12.31 11.92 -10.24
C SER A 194 -11.41 11.17 -11.25
N HIS A 195 -10.10 11.11 -10.97
CA HIS A 195 -9.07 10.56 -11.86
C HIS A 195 -7.99 9.78 -11.11
N TRP A 196 -8.35 8.98 -10.09
CA TRP A 196 -7.36 8.14 -9.40
C TRP A 196 -6.72 7.09 -10.33
N MET A 197 -7.38 6.76 -11.45
CA MET A 197 -6.85 5.91 -12.50
C MET A 197 -6.94 6.60 -13.86
N ARG A 198 -5.83 6.53 -14.62
CA ARG A 198 -5.78 6.90 -16.04
C ARG A 198 -5.17 5.75 -16.82
N THR A 199 -5.91 5.22 -17.78
CA THR A 199 -5.43 4.16 -18.66
C THR A 199 -4.86 4.76 -19.93
N THR A 200 -3.62 4.43 -20.27
CA THR A 200 -3.00 4.79 -21.54
C THR A 200 -2.55 3.50 -22.24
N SER A 201 -3.04 3.28 -23.47
CA SER A 201 -2.65 2.15 -24.30
C SER A 201 -1.64 2.61 -25.34
N PHE A 202 -0.46 2.00 -25.37
CA PHE A 202 0.63 2.39 -26.26
C PHE A 202 0.70 1.56 -27.55
N ALA A 203 0.14 0.34 -27.54
CA ALA A 203 -0.07 -0.51 -28.72
C ALA A 203 -0.97 -1.70 -28.35
N ALA A 204 -1.66 -2.29 -29.34
CA ALA A 204 -2.33 -3.58 -29.13
C ALA A 204 -1.27 -4.66 -28.93
N ALA A 205 -1.21 -5.27 -27.74
CA ALA A 205 -0.36 -6.43 -27.51
C ALA A 205 -0.72 -7.54 -28.52
N PRO A 206 0.26 -8.14 -29.22
CA PRO A 206 0.00 -9.31 -30.08
C PRO A 206 -0.79 -10.38 -29.31
N LEU A 207 -1.76 -11.03 -29.96
CA LEU A 207 -2.58 -12.11 -29.38
C LEU A 207 -1.75 -13.19 -28.66
N ALA A 208 -0.50 -13.41 -29.08
CA ALA A 208 0.44 -14.33 -28.43
C ALA A 208 0.79 -13.95 -26.98
N LEU A 209 0.82 -12.65 -26.62
CA LEU A 209 1.04 -12.20 -25.24
C LEU A 209 -0.16 -12.46 -24.33
N ARG A 210 -1.38 -12.57 -24.89
CA ARG A 210 -2.59 -12.89 -24.11
C ARG A 210 -2.60 -14.31 -23.54
N ARG A 211 -1.73 -15.21 -24.03
CA ARG A 211 -1.66 -16.61 -23.57
C ARG A 211 -0.57 -16.86 -22.52
N ARG A 212 0.27 -15.87 -22.21
CA ARG A 212 1.32 -15.98 -21.19
C ARG A 212 0.82 -15.49 -19.85
N ARG A 213 1.34 -16.07 -18.77
CA ARG A 213 1.12 -15.58 -17.40
C ARG A 213 1.63 -14.13 -17.33
N PRO A 214 0.86 -13.19 -16.75
CA PRO A 214 1.34 -11.81 -16.55
C PRO A 214 2.61 -11.82 -15.70
N ARG A 215 3.54 -10.91 -15.99
CA ARG A 215 4.71 -10.67 -15.16
C ARG A 215 4.50 -9.39 -14.36
N VAL A 216 4.75 -9.45 -13.05
CA VAL A 216 4.70 -8.31 -12.14
C VAL A 216 6.10 -8.06 -11.60
N ILE A 217 6.60 -6.83 -11.81
CA ILE A 217 7.84 -6.36 -11.20
C ILE A 217 7.46 -5.55 -9.96
N ASP A 218 7.69 -6.15 -8.80
CA ASP A 218 7.39 -5.55 -7.49
C ASP A 218 8.59 -4.75 -6.99
N LEU A 219 8.50 -3.43 -7.16
CA LEU A 219 9.49 -2.45 -6.67
C LEU A 219 9.14 -1.88 -5.28
N SER A 220 8.12 -2.46 -4.64
CA SER A 220 7.58 -1.92 -3.40
C SER A 220 8.25 -2.53 -2.17
N SER A 221 7.99 -1.91 -1.02
CA SER A 221 8.51 -2.34 0.28
C SER A 221 7.40 -2.34 1.33
N LEU A 222 7.69 -2.94 2.47
CA LEU A 222 6.83 -3.02 3.64
C LEU A 222 5.59 -3.88 3.41
N TRP A 223 4.42 -3.28 3.24
CA TRP A 223 3.13 -3.97 3.36
C TRP A 223 2.28 -3.90 2.09
N ALA A 224 1.78 -2.71 1.76
CA ALA A 224 0.68 -2.56 0.81
C ALA A 224 1.05 -3.02 -0.60
N GLY A 225 2.24 -2.63 -1.05
CA GLY A 225 2.75 -3.06 -2.34
C GLY A 225 3.07 -4.57 -2.39
N PRO A 226 3.81 -5.14 -1.41
CA PRO A 226 4.05 -6.59 -1.40
C PRO A 226 2.77 -7.44 -1.28
N LEU A 227 1.74 -6.94 -0.59
CA LEU A 227 0.41 -7.57 -0.55
C LEU A 227 -0.27 -7.53 -1.93
N CYS A 228 -0.22 -6.38 -2.61
CA CYS A 228 -0.77 -6.24 -3.97
C CYS A 228 -0.13 -7.24 -4.94
N SER A 229 1.21 -7.34 -4.94
CA SER A 229 1.90 -8.29 -5.81
C SER A 229 1.68 -9.75 -5.39
N ARG A 230 1.46 -10.04 -4.09
CA ARG A 230 1.02 -11.36 -3.62
C ARG A 230 -0.36 -11.74 -4.16
N LEU A 231 -1.31 -10.80 -4.22
CA LEU A 231 -2.62 -11.04 -4.82
C LEU A 231 -2.50 -11.39 -6.31
N TRP A 232 -1.63 -10.69 -7.05
CA TRP A 232 -1.31 -11.04 -8.44
C TRP A 232 -0.63 -12.40 -8.59
N GLN A 233 0.28 -12.75 -7.69
CA GLN A 233 0.89 -14.08 -7.67
C GLN A 233 -0.16 -15.17 -7.44
N ALA A 234 -1.08 -14.96 -6.50
CA ALA A 234 -2.19 -15.87 -6.25
C ALA A 234 -3.15 -15.96 -7.45
N ALA A 235 -3.25 -14.92 -8.27
CA ALA A 235 -3.96 -14.93 -9.56
C ALA A 235 -3.18 -15.63 -10.69
N GLY A 236 -1.96 -16.12 -10.42
CA GLY A 236 -1.14 -16.90 -11.36
C GLY A 236 -0.05 -16.09 -12.08
N ALA A 237 0.16 -14.82 -11.71
CA ALA A 237 1.24 -14.01 -12.25
C ALA A 237 2.63 -14.50 -11.80
N GLU A 238 3.62 -14.34 -12.68
CA GLU A 238 5.03 -14.44 -12.30
C GLU A 238 5.45 -13.14 -11.62
N VAL A 239 5.88 -13.21 -10.36
CA VAL A 239 6.22 -12.02 -9.58
C VAL A 239 7.70 -11.99 -9.25
N VAL A 240 8.36 -10.90 -9.66
CA VAL A 240 9.76 -10.62 -9.33
C VAL A 240 9.80 -9.42 -8.39
N LYS A 241 10.23 -9.65 -7.15
CA LYS A 241 10.55 -8.58 -6.21
C LYS A 241 11.95 -8.07 -6.50
N VAL A 242 12.07 -6.76 -6.74
CA VAL A 242 13.36 -6.10 -6.91
C VAL A 242 13.62 -5.21 -5.71
N GLU A 243 14.77 -5.38 -5.09
CA GLU A 243 15.21 -4.61 -3.93
C GLU A 243 16.49 -3.85 -4.24
N SER A 244 16.62 -2.63 -3.69
CA SER A 244 17.90 -1.92 -3.72
C SER A 244 18.88 -2.61 -2.80
N THR A 245 20.13 -2.80 -3.24
CA THR A 245 21.23 -3.28 -2.38
C THR A 245 21.50 -2.35 -1.20
N GLN A 246 21.28 -1.04 -1.39
CA GLN A 246 21.50 -0.02 -0.36
C GLN A 246 20.29 0.19 0.55
N ARG A 247 19.09 -0.16 0.05
CA ARG A 247 17.84 0.01 0.77
C ARG A 247 16.95 -1.22 0.56
N PRO A 248 17.27 -2.36 1.21
CA PRO A 248 16.44 -3.56 1.14
C PRO A 248 15.05 -3.28 1.74
N ASP A 249 14.10 -4.18 1.46
CA ASP A 249 12.76 -4.06 2.04
C ASP A 249 12.83 -4.11 3.57
N GLY A 250 12.38 -3.04 4.22
CA GLY A 250 12.38 -2.92 5.68
C GLY A 250 11.60 -4.01 6.40
N ALA A 251 10.66 -4.70 5.72
CA ALA A 251 9.98 -5.86 6.29
C ALA A 251 10.95 -7.03 6.61
N ARG A 252 12.14 -7.08 5.98
CA ARG A 252 13.19 -8.06 6.28
C ARG A 252 13.76 -7.92 7.70
N SER A 253 13.77 -6.71 8.23
CA SER A 253 14.21 -6.41 9.60
C SER A 253 13.10 -6.64 10.64
N GLY A 254 11.88 -6.95 10.19
CA GLY A 254 10.74 -7.27 11.04
C GLY A 254 10.56 -8.77 11.25
N SER A 255 9.30 -9.21 11.32
CA SER A 255 8.98 -10.64 11.43
C SER A 255 9.31 -11.38 10.14
N ALA A 256 10.21 -12.38 10.22
CA ALA A 256 10.56 -13.23 9.08
C ALA A 256 9.35 -14.00 8.53
N ALA A 257 8.47 -14.48 9.42
CA ALA A 257 7.22 -15.14 9.03
C ALA A 257 6.29 -14.19 8.28
N PHE A 258 6.28 -12.91 8.68
CA PHE A 258 5.50 -11.89 8.00
C PHE A 258 6.07 -11.55 6.62
N PHE A 259 7.40 -11.42 6.51
CA PHE A 259 8.06 -11.24 5.21
C PHE A 259 7.78 -12.40 4.27
N GLU A 260 7.90 -13.66 4.74
CA GLU A 260 7.59 -14.85 3.96
C GLU A 260 6.10 -14.89 3.56
N ARG A 261 5.20 -14.48 4.46
CA ARG A 261 3.78 -14.40 4.15
C ARG A 261 3.47 -13.46 2.99
N LEU A 262 4.19 -12.34 2.87
CA LEU A 262 4.01 -11.38 1.77
C LEU A 262 4.77 -11.75 0.49
N ASN A 263 5.99 -12.29 0.65
CA ASN A 263 6.95 -12.42 -0.45
C ASN A 263 7.27 -13.87 -0.81
N GLY A 264 6.69 -14.83 -0.11
CA GLY A 264 6.83 -16.26 -0.37
C GLY A 264 6.46 -16.60 -1.81
N GLY A 265 7.28 -17.43 -2.43
CA GLY A 265 7.14 -17.84 -3.84
C GLY A 265 7.47 -16.75 -4.87
N LYS A 266 7.80 -15.51 -4.47
CA LYS A 266 8.29 -14.48 -5.41
C LYS A 266 9.75 -14.74 -5.70
N VAL A 267 10.18 -14.48 -6.93
CA VAL A 267 11.62 -14.40 -7.22
C VAL A 267 12.13 -13.08 -6.66
N CYS A 268 13.14 -13.12 -5.80
CA CYS A 268 13.73 -11.91 -5.21
C CYS A 268 15.09 -11.62 -5.86
N VAL A 269 15.26 -10.40 -6.36
CA VAL A 269 16.50 -9.90 -6.97
C VAL A 269 16.93 -8.64 -6.26
N SER A 270 18.23 -8.51 -5.99
CA SER A 270 18.81 -7.27 -5.47
C SER A 270 19.65 -6.58 -6.53
N LEU A 271 19.42 -5.29 -6.76
CA LEU A 271 20.13 -4.47 -7.74
C LEU A 271 20.67 -3.20 -7.08
N ASP A 272 21.84 -2.73 -7.52
CA ASP A 272 22.32 -1.41 -7.15
C ASP A 272 21.76 -0.35 -8.11
N LEU A 273 20.64 0.26 -7.72
CA LEU A 273 19.92 1.23 -8.54
C LEU A 273 20.62 2.60 -8.66
N HIS A 274 21.74 2.80 -7.95
CA HIS A 274 22.57 3.99 -8.06
C HIS A 274 23.61 3.88 -9.19
N THR A 275 23.76 2.70 -9.78
CA THR A 275 24.67 2.44 -10.90
C THR A 275 23.92 2.44 -12.23
N PRO A 276 24.52 2.93 -13.33
CA PRO A 276 23.96 2.76 -14.67
C PRO A 276 23.65 1.30 -15.01
N GLU A 277 24.49 0.37 -14.55
CA GLU A 277 24.35 -1.07 -14.77
C GLU A 277 23.10 -1.63 -14.07
N GLY A 278 22.88 -1.29 -12.80
CA GLY A 278 21.69 -1.72 -12.06
C GLY A 278 20.40 -1.11 -12.60
N GLN A 279 20.44 0.15 -13.05
CA GLN A 279 19.31 0.77 -13.74
C GLN A 279 19.02 0.11 -15.08
N GLN A 280 20.06 -0.25 -15.84
CA GLN A 280 19.92 -0.96 -17.11
C GLN A 280 19.32 -2.36 -16.89
N ALA A 281 19.80 -3.10 -15.89
CA ALA A 281 19.24 -4.40 -15.52
C ALA A 281 17.75 -4.29 -15.14
N LEU A 282 17.35 -3.26 -14.38
CA LEU A 282 15.94 -3.04 -14.07
C LEU A 282 15.11 -2.75 -15.34
N ARG A 283 15.60 -1.91 -16.26
CA ARG A 283 14.92 -1.62 -17.53
C ARG A 283 14.73 -2.89 -18.36
N GLU A 284 15.76 -3.71 -18.47
CA GLU A 284 15.68 -4.99 -19.19
C GLU A 284 14.70 -5.96 -18.56
N LEU A 285 14.60 -5.99 -17.22
CA LEU A 285 13.64 -6.81 -16.49
C LEU A 285 12.20 -6.36 -16.76
N ILE A 286 11.94 -5.04 -16.74
CA ILE A 286 10.64 -4.44 -17.07
C ILE A 286 10.24 -4.72 -18.51
N LEU A 287 11.19 -4.62 -19.45
CA LEU A 287 10.96 -4.89 -20.87
C LEU A 287 10.88 -6.39 -21.19
N GLY A 288 11.12 -7.27 -20.22
CA GLY A 288 11.13 -8.73 -20.40
C GLY A 288 12.29 -9.23 -21.26
N GLN A 289 13.36 -8.44 -21.40
CA GLN A 289 14.54 -8.72 -22.23
C GLN A 289 15.57 -9.58 -21.50
N ILE A 290 15.54 -9.58 -20.17
CA ILE A 290 16.31 -10.51 -19.34
C ILE A 290 15.40 -11.34 -18.46
N TRP A 291 15.94 -12.50 -18.08
CA TRP A 291 15.32 -13.40 -17.13
C TRP A 291 16.11 -13.41 -15.82
N PHE A 292 15.39 -13.54 -14.72
CA PHE A 292 15.91 -13.40 -13.36
C PHE A 292 17.09 -14.32 -13.02
N TRP A 293 17.26 -15.47 -13.70
CA TRP A 293 18.41 -16.36 -13.50
C TRP A 293 19.76 -15.77 -13.90
N ARG A 294 19.79 -14.62 -14.57
CA ARG A 294 21.01 -13.86 -14.87
C ARG A 294 21.34 -12.80 -13.83
N LEU A 295 20.51 -12.63 -12.79
CA LEU A 295 20.68 -11.63 -11.74
C LEU A 295 21.04 -12.31 -10.41
N PRO A 296 21.73 -11.62 -9.48
CA PRO A 296 22.05 -12.19 -8.18
C PRO A 296 20.76 -12.44 -7.37
N VAL A 297 20.40 -13.72 -7.23
CA VAL A 297 19.26 -14.18 -6.43
C VAL A 297 19.74 -14.41 -4.99
N GLN A 298 19.04 -13.84 -4.01
CA GLN A 298 19.26 -14.12 -2.58
C GLN A 298 18.13 -15.00 -2.01
N GLY A 299 18.44 -15.91 -1.06
CA GLY A 299 17.46 -16.78 -0.36
C GLY A 299 16.45 -15.99 0.51
N PRO A 300 15.48 -16.60 1.23
CA PRO A 300 15.04 -18.02 1.32
C PRO A 300 14.06 -18.44 0.20
N CYS A 301 13.73 -17.56 -0.75
CA CYS A 301 12.84 -17.83 -1.88
C CYS A 301 13.46 -18.70 -3.01
N ALA A 302 14.57 -19.40 -2.75
CA ALA A 302 15.32 -20.18 -3.74
C ALA A 302 14.74 -21.56 -4.07
N ARG A 303 13.50 -21.87 -3.65
CA ARG A 303 12.85 -23.14 -4.01
C ARG A 303 11.91 -22.95 -5.18
N LEU A 304 12.46 -23.01 -6.39
CA LEU A 304 11.89 -23.68 -7.57
C LEU A 304 12.72 -23.33 -8.82
N ALA A 305 13.53 -24.29 -9.31
CA ALA A 305 13.61 -24.67 -10.73
C ALA A 305 14.69 -25.74 -10.97
N SER A 306 14.49 -26.93 -10.38
CA SER A 306 14.84 -28.18 -11.06
C SER A 306 13.68 -28.55 -11.98
N LEU A 307 13.62 -27.94 -13.16
CA LEU A 307 12.76 -28.36 -14.28
C LEU A 307 13.62 -28.38 -15.57
N PRO A 308 13.35 -29.30 -16.51
CA PRO A 308 14.35 -29.77 -17.45
C PRO A 308 14.82 -28.69 -18.43
N ARG A 309 16.15 -28.66 -18.62
CA ARG A 309 16.87 -27.89 -19.62
C ARG A 309 16.51 -28.38 -21.02
N THR A 310 15.47 -27.86 -21.65
CA THR A 310 15.31 -28.04 -23.11
C THR A 310 14.62 -26.82 -23.72
N CYS A 311 15.42 -25.98 -24.36
CA CYS A 311 15.11 -25.29 -25.61
C CYS A 311 16.40 -24.64 -26.11
N SER A 312 17.21 -25.42 -26.81
CA SER A 312 18.22 -24.87 -27.72
C SER A 312 17.49 -24.34 -28.97
N PRO A 313 17.86 -23.17 -29.51
CA PRO A 313 17.41 -22.76 -30.83
C PRO A 313 18.27 -23.50 -31.87
N SER A 314 17.82 -24.64 -32.37
CA SER A 314 18.33 -25.19 -33.63
C SER A 314 17.66 -24.45 -34.79
N GLY A 315 18.39 -23.49 -35.38
CA GLY A 315 18.07 -22.91 -36.69
C GLY A 315 18.52 -23.84 -37.82
N PRO A 316 17.91 -23.74 -39.01
CA PRO A 316 18.06 -24.71 -40.10
C PRO A 316 19.35 -24.48 -40.90
N GLY A 317 20.02 -25.59 -41.23
CA GLY A 317 20.91 -25.73 -42.37
C GLY A 317 20.36 -26.83 -43.28
#